data_AF-G3Q6I4-F1
#
_entry.id   AF-G3Q6I4-F1
#
_cell.length_a   1.000
_cell.length_b   1.000
_cell.length_c   1.000
_cell.angle_alpha   90.00
_cell.angle_beta   90.00
_cell.angle_gamma   90.00
#
_symmetry.space_group_name_H-M   'P 1'
#
loop_
_entity.id
_entity.type
_entity.pdbx_description
1 polymer ?
#
loop_
_entity_poly.entity_id
_entity_poly.type
_entity_poly.pdbx_seq_one_letter_code
_entity_poly.pdbx_strand_id
1 'polypeptide(L)'
;RRTLITTNKFDSLLVLLLQIHAFLESPPKVQVYSHNPGEFDQENTLICHVSGFHPPDITIQLMKDGVELPNAKLTDLAFKQGWRFVLTKHVTFTPRRGEKYTCKVTHGTTVRDYAWESNM
;
A
#
# COMPACT_ATOMS: atom_id res chain seq x y z
N ARG A 1 17.40 29.98 38.33
CA ARG A 1 17.72 28.53 38.35
C ARG A 1 17.45 27.98 36.96
N ARG A 2 18.50 27.66 36.18
CA ARG A 2 18.34 26.99 34.88
C ARG A 2 18.06 25.51 35.14
N THR A 3 16.89 25.03 34.74
CA THR A 3 16.57 23.59 34.78
C THR A 3 17.40 22.90 33.71
N LEU A 4 18.47 22.22 34.11
CA LEU A 4 19.19 21.29 33.25
C LEU A 4 18.26 20.11 32.97
N ILE A 5 17.62 20.11 31.80
CA ILE A 5 16.98 18.91 31.25
C ILE A 5 18.15 17.98 30.91
N THR A 6 18.46 17.06 31.81
CA THR A 6 19.39 15.97 31.53
C THR A 6 18.71 15.03 30.54
N THR A 7 18.95 15.22 29.25
CA THR A 7 18.61 14.20 28.25
C THR A 7 19.45 12.97 28.56
N ASN A 8 18.81 11.92 29.05
CA ASN A 8 19.49 10.69 29.43
C ASN A 8 20.03 10.03 28.16
N LYS A 9 21.34 9.79 28.06
CA LYS A 9 21.99 9.26 26.83
C LYS A 9 21.39 7.93 26.33
N PHE A 10 20.74 7.17 27.21
CA PHE A 10 19.99 5.95 26.89
C PHE A 10 18.73 6.20 26.05
N ASP A 11 18.06 7.33 26.28
CA ASP A 11 16.85 7.75 25.55
C ASP A 11 17.21 8.11 24.10
N SER A 12 18.40 8.71 23.90
CA SER A 12 18.91 9.06 22.57
C SER A 12 19.24 7.85 21.70
N LEU A 13 19.72 6.74 22.27
CA LEU A 13 20.05 5.53 21.50
C LEU A 13 18.78 4.81 21.04
N LEU A 14 17.77 4.72 21.89
CA LEU A 14 16.48 4.12 21.54
C LEU A 14 15.78 4.91 20.42
N VAL A 15 15.77 6.24 20.52
CA VAL A 15 15.24 7.12 19.46
C VAL A 15 16.01 6.91 18.15
N LEU A 16 17.33 6.82 18.20
CA LEU A 16 18.16 6.58 17.01
C LEU A 16 17.86 5.21 16.39
N LEU A 17 17.74 4.15 17.20
CA LEU A 17 17.38 2.81 16.74
C LEU A 17 16.01 2.83 16.06
N LEU A 18 14.99 3.45 16.65
CA LEU A 18 13.65 3.55 16.06
C LEU A 18 13.67 4.28 14.71
N GLN A 19 14.45 5.36 14.60
CA GLN A 19 14.60 6.08 13.32
C GLN A 19 15.29 5.23 12.25
N ILE A 20 16.30 4.44 12.62
CA ILE A 20 16.96 3.51 11.70
C ILE A 20 16.00 2.41 11.24
N HIS A 21 15.21 1.83 12.14
CA HIS A 21 14.21 0.82 11.77
C HIS A 21 13.17 1.39 10.80
N ALA A 22 12.63 2.58 11.08
CA ALA A 22 11.66 3.23 10.18
C ALA A 22 12.25 3.65 8.81
N PHE A 23 13.58 3.76 8.72
CA PHE A 23 14.28 3.98 7.46
C PHE A 23 14.49 2.68 6.68
N LEU A 24 14.80 1.58 7.36
CA LEU A 24 15.04 0.27 6.76
C LEU A 24 13.75 -0.48 6.42
N GLU A 25 12.68 -0.26 7.18
CA GLU A 25 11.37 -0.85 6.93
C GLU A 25 10.30 0.23 7.02
N SER A 26 9.65 0.47 5.88
CA SER A 26 8.54 1.39 5.75
C SER A 26 7.35 0.63 5.18
N PRO A 27 6.24 0.49 5.94
CA PRO A 27 5.05 -0.17 5.44
C PRO A 27 4.42 0.55 4.23
N PRO A 28 3.76 -0.17 3.33
CA PRO A 28 3.08 0.43 2.20
C PRO A 28 1.87 1.26 2.62
N LYS A 29 1.73 2.42 1.97
CA LYS A 29 0.46 3.16 1.88
C LYS A 29 -0.27 2.67 0.65
N VAL A 30 -1.50 2.21 0.83
CA VAL A 30 -2.29 1.57 -0.22
C VAL A 30 -3.57 2.35 -0.45
N GLN A 31 -3.89 2.58 -1.72
CA GLN A 31 -5.14 3.17 -2.16
C GLN A 31 -5.75 2.25 -3.21
N VAL A 32 -7.05 1.96 -3.07
CA VAL A 32 -7.79 1.13 -4.03
C VAL A 32 -8.93 1.97 -4.57
N TYR A 33 -8.95 2.16 -5.89
CA TYR A 33 -9.92 3.02 -6.57
C TYR A 33 -10.14 2.54 -8.00
N SER A 34 -11.16 3.08 -8.65
CA SER A 34 -11.44 2.85 -10.07
C SER A 34 -11.04 4.07 -10.90
N HIS A 35 -10.74 3.87 -12.19
CA HIS A 35 -10.39 4.97 -13.09
C HIS A 35 -11.55 5.96 -13.28
N ASN A 36 -12.75 5.44 -13.56
CA ASN A 36 -14.00 6.20 -13.64
C ASN A 36 -14.81 6.02 -12.34
N PRO A 37 -15.89 6.81 -12.11
CA PRO A 37 -16.84 6.56 -11.03
C PRO A 37 -17.29 5.09 -10.97
N GLY A 38 -17.50 4.59 -9.76
CA GLY A 38 -17.74 3.16 -9.49
C GLY A 38 -19.14 2.67 -9.84
N GLU A 39 -19.64 2.98 -11.03
CA GLU A 39 -20.98 2.60 -11.49
C GLU A 39 -21.08 1.09 -11.74
N PHE A 40 -22.12 0.46 -11.17
CA PHE A 40 -22.37 -0.97 -11.37
C PHE A 40 -22.70 -1.26 -12.83
N ASP A 41 -22.30 -2.44 -13.29
CA ASP A 41 -22.55 -2.97 -14.63
C ASP A 41 -21.90 -2.17 -15.78
N GLN A 42 -20.99 -1.24 -15.45
CA GLN A 42 -20.18 -0.51 -16.42
C GLN A 42 -18.71 -0.95 -16.38
N GLU A 43 -18.08 -1.09 -17.55
CA GLU A 43 -16.66 -1.42 -17.62
C GLU A 43 -15.80 -0.30 -17.04
N ASN A 44 -14.80 -0.68 -16.26
CA ASN A 44 -13.88 0.23 -15.59
C ASN A 44 -12.52 -0.45 -15.39
N THR A 45 -11.58 0.25 -14.75
CA THR A 45 -10.27 -0.30 -14.37
C THR A 45 -10.11 -0.20 -12.86
N LEU A 46 -9.92 -1.33 -12.20
CA LEU A 46 -9.60 -1.42 -10.78
C LEU A 46 -8.10 -1.14 -10.61
N ILE A 47 -7.76 -0.23 -9.72
CA ILE A 47 -6.40 0.26 -9.50
C ILE A 47 -6.03 0.09 -8.03
N CYS A 48 -4.92 -0.57 -7.77
CA CYS A 48 -4.25 -0.58 -6.47
C CYS A 48 -2.92 0.16 -6.56
N HIS A 49 -2.89 1.36 -5.98
CA HIS A 49 -1.69 2.19 -5.90
C HIS A 49 -1.00 1.96 -4.56
N VAL A 50 0.25 1.49 -4.60
CA VAL A 50 1.04 1.12 -3.43
C VAL A 50 2.29 2.00 -3.39
N SER A 51 2.49 2.74 -2.30
CA SER A 51 3.51 3.78 -2.23
C SER A 51 4.20 3.87 -0.87
N GLY A 52 5.40 4.44 -0.87
CA GLY A 52 6.11 4.79 0.36
C GLY A 52 6.75 3.60 1.08
N PHE A 53 6.80 2.42 0.43
CA PHE A 53 7.30 1.21 1.06
C PHE A 53 8.80 1.01 0.85
N HIS A 54 9.42 0.26 1.76
CA HIS A 54 10.79 -0.25 1.69
C HIS A 54 10.91 -1.46 2.62
N PRO A 55 11.57 -2.58 2.25
CA PRO A 55 12.29 -2.86 1.00
C PRO A 55 11.36 -3.02 -0.22
N PRO A 56 11.90 -3.11 -1.46
CA PRO A 56 11.08 -3.17 -2.69
C PRO A 56 10.36 -4.50 -2.91
N ASP A 57 10.72 -5.55 -2.17
CA ASP A 57 10.08 -6.86 -2.29
C ASP A 57 8.67 -6.82 -1.70
N ILE A 58 7.67 -7.00 -2.58
CA ILE A 58 6.26 -6.90 -2.24
C ILE A 58 5.44 -7.74 -3.22
N THR A 59 4.37 -8.36 -2.73
CA THR A 59 3.37 -9.02 -3.57
C THR A 59 2.08 -8.20 -3.52
N ILE A 60 1.54 -7.85 -4.69
CA ILE A 60 0.29 -7.11 -4.85
C ILE A 60 -0.64 -7.99 -5.68
N GLN A 61 -1.86 -8.25 -5.20
CA GLN A 61 -2.88 -9.05 -5.90
C GLN A 61 -4.20 -8.29 -5.91
N LEU A 62 -4.87 -8.26 -7.06
CA LEU A 62 -6.22 -7.74 -7.18
C LEU A 62 -7.17 -8.92 -7.12
N MET A 63 -8.11 -8.90 -6.19
CA MET A 63 -8.99 -10.02 -5.90
C MET A 63 -10.44 -9.65 -6.17
N LYS A 64 -11.22 -10.64 -6.63
CA LYS A 64 -12.67 -10.63 -6.67
C LYS A 64 -13.17 -11.82 -5.86
N ASP A 65 -13.95 -11.57 -4.81
CA ASP A 65 -14.55 -12.61 -3.96
C ASP A 65 -13.54 -13.65 -3.44
N GLY A 66 -12.32 -13.18 -3.15
CA GLY A 66 -11.22 -14.02 -2.66
C GLY A 66 -10.40 -14.73 -3.74
N VAL A 67 -10.76 -14.60 -5.02
CA VAL A 67 -10.04 -15.17 -6.17
C VAL A 67 -9.24 -14.08 -6.87
N GLU A 68 -7.98 -14.34 -7.22
CA GLU A 68 -7.15 -13.34 -7.93
C GLU A 68 -7.69 -13.10 -9.35
N LEU A 69 -7.82 -11.83 -9.72
CA LEU A 69 -8.23 -11.41 -11.06
C LEU A 69 -7.09 -11.67 -12.06
N PRO A 70 -7.37 -12.35 -13.18
CA PRO A 70 -6.36 -12.63 -14.20
C PRO A 70 -5.99 -11.37 -14.98
N ASN A 71 -4.87 -11.41 -15.70
CA ASN A 71 -4.42 -10.36 -16.62
C ASN A 71 -4.18 -8.98 -15.98
N ALA A 72 -4.05 -8.92 -14.65
CA ALA A 72 -3.66 -7.71 -13.96
C ALA A 72 -2.21 -7.32 -14.33
N LYS A 73 -2.01 -6.03 -14.63
CA LYS A 73 -0.71 -5.46 -15.01
C LYS A 73 -0.10 -4.72 -13.84
N LEU A 74 1.22 -4.85 -13.69
CA LEU A 74 2.02 -4.13 -12.71
C LEU A 74 2.89 -3.10 -13.44
N THR A 75 2.99 -1.88 -12.92
CA THR A 75 3.94 -0.88 -13.44
C THR A 75 5.37 -1.26 -13.13
N ASP A 76 6.32 -0.69 -13.88
CA ASP A 76 7.73 -0.74 -13.49
C ASP A 76 7.94 -0.13 -12.11
N LEU A 77 8.92 -0.67 -11.38
CA LEU A 77 9.28 -0.19 -10.05
C LEU A 77 9.85 1.23 -10.13
N ALA A 78 9.17 2.16 -9.47
CA ALA A 78 9.64 3.54 -9.32
C ALA A 78 9.96 3.82 -7.85
N PHE A 79 10.76 4.86 -7.58
CA PHE A 79 11.04 5.30 -6.22
C PHE A 79 11.20 6.82 -6.11
N LYS A 80 10.96 7.33 -4.91
CA LYS A 80 11.21 8.73 -4.51
C LYS A 80 12.41 8.82 -3.56
N GLN A 81 12.71 10.04 -3.11
CA GLN A 81 13.79 10.31 -2.16
C GLN A 81 13.72 9.39 -0.92
N GLY A 82 14.88 8.88 -0.52
CA GLY A 82 15.01 7.95 0.59
C GLY A 82 14.53 6.54 0.25
N TRP A 83 14.67 6.11 -1.02
CA TRP A 83 14.37 4.74 -1.47
C TRP A 83 12.93 4.30 -1.17
N ARG A 84 11.99 5.24 -1.28
CA ARG A 84 10.57 4.95 -1.07
C ARG A 84 9.92 4.50 -2.36
N PHE A 85 9.60 3.22 -2.45
CA PHE A 85 9.13 2.59 -3.66
C PHE A 85 7.64 2.86 -3.93
N VAL A 86 7.27 2.76 -5.20
CA VAL A 86 5.91 2.93 -5.71
C VAL A 86 5.67 1.89 -6.80
N LEU A 87 4.51 1.23 -6.72
CA LEU A 87 3.99 0.30 -7.72
C LEU A 87 2.49 0.51 -7.88
N THR A 88 1.97 0.29 -9.09
CA THR A 88 0.54 0.28 -9.36
C THR A 88 0.16 -1.04 -10.03
N LYS A 89 -0.73 -1.82 -9.41
CA LYS A 89 -1.35 -3.00 -10.05
C LYS A 89 -2.76 -2.62 -10.51
N HIS A 90 -3.11 -2.95 -11.74
CA HIS A 90 -4.41 -2.60 -12.30
C HIS A 90 -4.98 -3.69 -13.22
N VAL A 91 -6.30 -3.77 -13.33
CA VAL A 91 -7.00 -4.72 -14.20
C VAL A 91 -8.36 -4.16 -14.63
N THR A 92 -8.78 -4.45 -15.86
CA THR A 92 -10.14 -4.16 -16.32
C THR A 92 -11.14 -5.02 -15.54
N PHE A 93 -12.25 -4.42 -15.12
CA PHE A 93 -13.32 -5.10 -14.42
C PHE A 93 -14.68 -4.44 -14.68
N THR A 94 -15.75 -5.16 -14.39
CA THR A 94 -17.12 -4.64 -14.43
C THR A 94 -17.74 -4.92 -13.06
N PRO A 95 -17.82 -3.93 -12.14
CA PRO A 95 -18.31 -4.16 -10.80
C PRO A 95 -19.79 -4.53 -10.82
N ARG A 96 -20.16 -5.58 -10.08
CA ARG A 96 -21.57 -5.95 -9.86
C ARG A 96 -21.93 -5.86 -8.39
N ARG A 97 -23.22 -5.64 -8.11
CA ARG A 97 -23.72 -5.61 -6.74
C ARG A 97 -23.46 -6.95 -6.03
N GLY A 98 -22.96 -6.88 -4.81
CA GLY A 98 -22.65 -8.05 -3.99
C GLY A 98 -21.27 -8.67 -4.23
N GLU A 99 -20.55 -8.24 -5.28
CA GLU A 99 -19.16 -8.67 -5.51
C GLU A 99 -18.20 -7.81 -4.69
N LYS A 100 -17.19 -8.46 -4.08
CA LYS A 100 -16.18 -7.79 -3.27
C LYS A 100 -14.85 -7.73 -4.01
N TYR A 101 -14.36 -6.52 -4.22
CA TYR A 101 -13.04 -6.27 -4.81
C TYR A 101 -12.06 -5.81 -3.73
N THR A 102 -10.87 -6.40 -3.73
CA THR A 102 -9.81 -6.04 -2.76
C THR A 102 -8.44 -6.01 -3.42
N CYS A 103 -7.55 -5.16 -2.91
CA CYS A 103 -6.13 -5.28 -3.12
C CYS A 103 -5.51 -6.00 -1.93
N LYS A 104 -4.92 -7.17 -2.14
CA LYS A 104 -4.13 -7.89 -1.15
C LYS A 104 -2.67 -7.53 -1.33
N VAL A 105 -2.05 -7.02 -0.26
CA VAL A 105 -0.65 -6.61 -0.27
C VAL A 105 0.11 -7.38 0.80
N THR A 106 1.19 -8.03 0.38
CA THR A 106 2.14 -8.71 1.25
C THR A 106 3.48 -7.98 1.20
N HIS A 107 3.91 -7.42 2.32
CA HIS A 107 5.19 -6.72 2.47
C HIS A 107 5.93 -7.29 3.68
N GLY A 108 7.08 -7.93 3.44
CA GLY A 108 7.72 -8.79 4.43
C GLY A 108 6.78 -9.90 4.90
N THR A 109 6.54 -10.00 6.21
CA THR A 109 5.60 -10.97 6.80
C THR A 109 4.18 -10.43 6.98
N THR A 110 3.95 -9.15 6.66
CA THR A 110 2.65 -8.50 6.87
C THR A 110 1.78 -8.64 5.63
N VAL A 111 0.61 -9.24 5.80
CA VAL A 111 -0.44 -9.35 4.77
C VAL A 111 -1.61 -8.47 5.17
N ARG A 112 -2.10 -7.62 4.24
CA ARG A 112 -3.27 -6.77 4.45
C ARG A 112 -4.15 -6.72 3.20
N ASP A 113 -5.46 -6.72 3.43
CA ASP A 113 -6.47 -6.53 2.39
C ASP A 113 -7.04 -5.11 2.46
N TYR A 114 -7.16 -4.47 1.31
CA TYR A 114 -7.71 -3.12 1.16
C TYR A 114 -8.93 -3.20 0.23
N ALA A 115 -10.11 -2.85 0.73
CA ALA A 115 -11.33 -2.91 -0.05
C ALA A 115 -11.39 -1.78 -1.08
N TRP A 116 -11.91 -2.10 -2.26
CA TRP A 116 -12.47 -1.10 -3.16
C TRP A 116 -13.90 -0.81 -2.73
N GLU A 117 -14.26 0.47 -2.71
CA GLU A 117 -15.64 0.92 -2.47
C GLU A 117 -16.10 1.70 -3.71
N SER A 118 -17.37 1.52 -4.08
CA SER A 118 -17.98 2.37 -5.11
C SER A 118 -18.11 3.77 -4.51
N ASN A 119 -17.27 4.72 -4.93
CA ASN A 119 -17.33 6.12 -4.48
C ASN A 119 -18.56 6.88 -5.03
N MET A 120 -19.74 6.24 -5.09
CA MET A 120 -21.02 6.86 -5.44
C MET A 120 -21.77 7.28 -4.19
#